data_AF-A0A1C5EQ65-F1
#
_entry.id   AF-A0A1C5EQ65-F1
#
_cell.length_a   1.000
_cell.length_b   1.000
_cell.length_c   1.000
_cell.angle_alpha   90.00
_cell.angle_beta   90.00
_cell.angle_gamma   90.00
#
_symmetry.space_group_name_H-M   'P 1'
#
loop_
_entity.id
_entity.type
_entity.pdbx_description
1 polymer ?
#
loop_
_entity_poly.entity_id
_entity_poly.type
_entity_poly.pdbx_seq_one_letter_code
_entity_poly.pdbx_strand_id
1 'polypeptide(L)' 'MLPRLDELEEDLLARRERAVAEDWRGEIDGLDLTLTFLRSKREQARRFQRSGPVSLGLPVVPHQKSQITGG' A
#
# COMPACT_ATOMS: atom_id res chain seq x y z
N MET A 1 2.95 2.26 -5.72
CA MET A 1 2.20 1.83 -4.51
C MET A 1 0.84 2.49 -4.40
N LEU A 2 0.71 3.83 -4.50
CA LEU A 2 -0.60 4.50 -4.41
C LEU A 2 -1.67 3.99 -5.40
N PRO A 3 -1.40 3.83 -6.71
CA PRO A 3 -2.42 3.35 -7.64
C PRO A 3 -2.99 1.99 -7.24
N ARG A 4 -2.14 1.10 -6.74
CA ARG A 4 -2.56 -0.21 -6.25
C ARG A 4 -3.44 -0.13 -5.00
N LEU A 5 -3.25 0.87 -4.15
CA LEU A 5 -4.11 1.08 -2.98
C LEU A 5 -5.47 1.66 -3.39
N ASP A 6 -5.53 2.43 -4.48
CA ASP A 6 -6.78 2.96 -5.04
C ASP A 6 -7.62 1.81 -5.63
N GLU A 7 -7.01 0.96 -6.45
CA GLU A 7 -7.65 -0.25 -7.00
C GLU A 7 -8.22 -1.14 -5.89
N LEU A 8 -7.45 -1.36 -4.81
CA LEU A 8 -7.91 -2.18 -3.67
C LEU A 8 -9.08 -1.53 -2.92
N GLU A 9 -9.15 -0.19 -2.84
CA GLU A 9 -10.25 0.50 -2.18
C GLU A 9 -11.55 0.33 -2.97
N GLU A 10 -11.51 0.50 -4.29
CA GLU A 10 -12.66 0.25 -5.18
C GLU A 10 -13.17 -1.19 -5.06
N ASP A 11 -12.25 -2.15 -5.10
CA ASP A 11 -12.54 -3.57 -4.98
C ASP A 11 -13.20 -3.96 -3.64
N LEU A 12 -12.79 -3.33 -2.54
CA LEU A 12 -13.35 -3.56 -1.21
C LEU A 12 -14.72 -2.90 -1.05
N LEU A 13 -14.91 -1.71 -1.64
CA LEU A 13 -16.22 -1.04 -1.64
C LEU A 13 -17.25 -1.87 -2.41
N ALA A 14 -16.91 -2.40 -3.58
CA ALA A 14 -17.80 -3.27 -4.35
C ALA A 14 -18.18 -4.56 -3.58
N ARG A 15 -17.23 -5.16 -2.85
CA ARG A 15 -17.50 -6.32 -1.99
C ARG A 15 -18.41 -5.95 -0.82
N ARG A 16 -18.21 -4.78 -0.23
CA ARG A 16 -19.05 -4.30 0.88
C ARG A 16 -20.49 -4.05 0.44
N GLU A 17 -20.69 -3.46 -0.73
CA GLU A 17 -22.03 -3.28 -1.31
C GLU A 17 -22.74 -4.61 -1.48
N ARG A 18 -22.04 -5.65 -1.97
CA ARG A 18 -22.58 -7.01 -2.04
C ARG A 18 -22.89 -7.58 -0.65
N ALA A 19 -21.98 -7.47 0.30
CA ALA A 19 -22.19 -7.97 1.66
C ALA A 19 -23.41 -7.33 2.32
N VAL A 20 -23.67 -6.04 2.07
CA VAL A 20 -24.88 -5.34 2.51
C VAL A 20 -26.12 -5.88 1.81
N ALA A 21 -26.09 -6.09 0.50
CA ALA A 21 -27.22 -6.63 -0.25
C ALA A 21 -27.61 -8.05 0.20
N GLU A 22 -26.64 -8.84 0.66
CA GLU A 22 -26.82 -10.23 1.07
C GLU A 22 -26.97 -10.41 2.62
N ASP A 23 -27.03 -9.32 3.40
CA ASP A 23 -27.02 -9.30 4.88
C ASP A 23 -25.87 -10.14 5.51
N TRP A 24 -24.68 -10.13 4.89
CA TRP A 24 -23.50 -10.82 5.40
C TRP A 24 -22.79 -10.01 6.49
N ARG A 25 -23.40 -9.95 7.68
CA ARG A 25 -22.95 -9.08 8.79
C ARG A 25 -21.47 -9.21 9.14
N GLY A 26 -20.96 -10.44 9.25
CA GLY A 26 -19.54 -10.65 9.57
C GLY A 26 -18.59 -10.15 8.48
N GLU A 27 -19.01 -10.20 7.21
CA GLU A 27 -18.22 -9.67 6.10
C GLU A 27 -18.28 -8.14 6.05
N ILE A 28 -19.43 -7.53 6.35
CA ILE A 28 -19.56 -6.07 6.48
C ILE A 28 -18.59 -5.55 7.55
N ASP A 29 -18.59 -6.14 8.74
CA ASP A 29 -17.72 -5.72 9.85
C ASP A 29 -16.23 -5.86 9.47
N GLY A 30 -15.85 -6.98 8.85
CA GLY A 30 -14.49 -7.23 8.38
C GLY A 30 -14.03 -6.26 7.29
N LEU A 31 -14.92 -5.95 6.34
CA LEU A 31 -14.66 -5.00 5.26
C LEU A 31 -14.54 -3.56 5.78
N ASP A 32 -15.38 -3.14 6.72
CA ASP A 32 -15.31 -1.81 7.34
C ASP A 32 -14.00 -1.59 8.10
N LEU A 33 -13.57 -2.59 8.86
CA LEU A 33 -12.26 -2.57 9.53
C LEU A 33 -11.12 -2.50 8.51
N THR A 34 -11.18 -3.32 7.46
CA THR A 34 -10.14 -3.37 6.42
C THR A 34 -10.04 -2.06 5.65
N LEU A 35 -11.17 -1.46 5.28
CA LEU A 35 -11.24 -0.15 4.62
C LEU A 35 -10.60 0.94 5.48
N THR A 36 -10.83 0.91 6.80
CA THR A 36 -10.19 1.85 7.74
C THR A 36 -8.67 1.73 7.70
N PHE A 37 -8.13 0.51 7.76
CA PHE A 37 -6.68 0.28 7.67
C PHE A 37 -6.10 0.66 6.30
N LEU A 38 -6.82 0.38 5.21
CA LEU A 38 -6.38 0.72 3.86
C LEU A 38 -6.25 2.24 3.69
N ARG A 39 -7.24 3.01 4.15
CA ARG A 39 -7.21 4.48 4.09
C ARG A 39 -6.06 5.06 4.90
N SER A 40 -5.79 4.52 6.09
CA SER A 40 -4.61 4.90 6.89
C SER A 40 -3.31 4.61 6.15
N LYS A 41 -3.18 3.41 5.54
CA LYS A 41 -1.99 3.04 4.75
C LYS A 41 -1.81 3.94 3.53
N ARG A 42 -2.89 4.33 2.86
CA ARG A 42 -2.87 5.25 1.72
C ARG A 42 -2.38 6.63 2.12
N GLU A 43 -2.82 7.15 3.26
CA GLU A 43 -2.34 8.43 3.78
C GLU A 43 -0.85 8.35 4.15
N GLN A 44 -0.42 7.28 4.81
CA GLN A 44 1.01 7.04 5.08
C GLN A 44 1.82 7.02 3.77
N ALA A 45 1.36 6.29 2.76
CA ALA A 45 1.99 6.22 1.45
C ALA A 45 2.12 7.60 0.77
N ARG A 46 1.08 8.44 0.86
CA ARG A 46 1.10 9.82 0.37
C ARG A 46 2.17 10.64 1.08
N ARG A 47 2.29 10.51 2.41
CA ARG A 47 3.32 11.21 3.20
C ARG A 47 4.73 10.77 2.81
N PHE A 48 4.95 9.46 2.61
CA PHE A 48 6.23 8.94 2.15
C PHE A 48 6.61 9.41 0.74
N GLN A 49 5.65 9.58 -0.18
CA GLN A 49 5.97 10.15 -1.50
C GLN A 49 6.33 11.64 -1.45
N ARG A 50 5.72 12.40 -0.53
CA ARG A 50 6.01 13.82 -0.32
C ARG A 50 7.34 14.03 0.40
N SER A 51 7.67 13.13 1.32
CA SER A 51 8.88 13.19 2.12
C SER A 51 9.97 12.44 1.36
N GLY A 52 10.80 13.16 0.61
CA GLY A 52 11.96 12.58 -0.06
C GLY A 52 12.92 11.88 0.92
N PRO A 53 13.92 11.14 0.41
CA PRO A 53 14.89 10.45 1.24
C PRO A 53 15.56 11.42 2.22
N VAL A 54 15.55 11.09 3.51
CA VAL A 54 16.29 11.84 4.53
C VAL A 54 17.69 11.25 4.65
N SER A 55 18.72 12.09 4.52
CA SER A 55 20.10 11.66 4.76
C SER A 55 20.30 11.43 6.25
N LEU A 56 20.50 10.16 6.64
CA LEU A 56 20.76 9.76 8.03
C LEU A 56 22.26 9.81 8.38
N GLY A 57 23.11 10.32 7.49
CA GLY A 57 24.57 10.31 7.68
C GLY A 57 25.21 8.91 7.63
N LEU A 58 24.47 7.92 7.15
CA LEU A 58 24.97 6.55 7.02
C LEU A 58 26.07 6.48 5.95
N PRO A 59 27.17 5.76 6.18
CA PRO A 59 28.21 5.57 5.19
C PRO A 59 27.62 4.86 3.96
N VAL A 60 27.75 5.49 2.80
CA VAL A 60 27.30 4.92 1.53
C VAL A 60 28.23 3.77 1.20
N VAL A 61 27.75 2.53 1.35
CA VAL A 61 28.46 1.36 0.83
C VAL A 61 28.43 1.47 -0.70
N PRO A 62 29.58 1.64 -1.37
CA PRO A 62 29.61 1.69 -2.82
C PRO A 62 29.04 0.38 -3.34
N HIS A 63 27.97 0.44 -4.14
CA HIS A 63 27.50 -0.73 -4.88
C HIS A 63 28.62 -1.10 -5.85
N GLN A 64 29.36 -2.16 -5.55
CA GLN A 64 30.34 -2.72 -6.46
C GLN A 64 29.57 -3.23 -7.67
N LYS A 65 29.61 -2.46 -8.78
CA LYS A 65 29.11 -2.93 -10.07
C LYS A 65 29.86 -4.22 -10.36
N SER A 66 29.16 -5.36 -10.34
CA SER A 66 29.68 -6.62 -10.84
C SER A 66 30.00 -6.42 -12.32
N GLN A 67 31.27 -6.17 -12.60
CA GLN A 67 31.81 -6.21 -13.96
C GLN A 67 31.81 -7.67 -14.38
N ILE A 68 30.74 -8.08 -15.06
CA ILE A 68 30.74 -9.29 -15.87
C ILE A 68 31.64 -9.05 -17.07
N THR A 69 32.94 -9.28 -16.88
CA THR A 69 33.89 -9.46 -17.98
C THR A 69 33.96 -10.95 -18.30
N GLY A 70 33.48 -11.32 -19.47
CA GLY A 70 33.76 -12.56 -20.18
C GLY A 70 33.31 -12.31 -21.62
N GLY A 71 34.12 -12.50 -22.66
CA GLY A 71 35.28 -13.37 -22.84
C GLY A 71 35.10 -14.02 -24.20
#